data_AF-A0M0F9-F1
#
_entry.id   AF-A0M0F9-F1
#
_cell.length_a   1.000
_cell.length_b   1.000
_cell.length_c   1.000
_cell.angle_alpha   90.00
_cell.angle_beta   90.00
_cell.angle_gamma   90.00
#
_symmetry.space_group_name_H-M   'P 1'
#
loop_
_entity.id
_entity.type
_entity.pdbx_description
1 polymer ?
#
loop_
_entity_poly.entity_id
_entity_poly.type
_entity_poly.pdbx_seq_one_letter_code
_entity_poly.pdbx_strand_id
1 'polypeptide(L)'
;MNKKKKLIIALVFTLGFVATGSAQSDKLMKKVTEKVEKLNQQIVDGEGEAISAEQRGKITVFEIERIKKIRKVKKSGVEDDDLKEARKEINKVKTNN
;
A
#
# COMPACT_ATOMS: atom_id res chain seq x y z
N MET A 1 21.21 16.17 -30.61
CA MET A 1 20.32 15.42 -29.68
C MET A 1 18.90 15.95 -29.77
N ASN A 2 17.98 15.17 -30.33
CA ASN A 2 16.62 15.62 -30.69
C ASN A 2 15.79 16.01 -29.44
N LYS A 3 14.98 17.06 -29.53
CA LYS A 3 14.12 17.56 -28.42
C LYS A 3 13.27 16.44 -27.79
N LYS A 4 12.80 15.49 -28.61
CA LYS A 4 12.08 14.28 -28.16
C LYS A 4 12.93 13.33 -27.30
N LYS A 5 14.22 13.14 -27.64
CA LYS A 5 15.16 12.32 -26.84
C LYS A 5 15.49 12.99 -25.50
N LYS A 6 15.60 14.33 -25.46
CA LYS A 6 15.78 15.08 -24.21
C LYS A 6 14.58 14.95 -23.27
N LEU A 7 13.36 14.92 -23.83
CA LEU A 7 12.12 14.79 -23.08
C LEU A 7 11.93 13.39 -22.48
N ILE A 8 12.33 12.34 -23.21
CA ILE A 8 12.34 10.95 -22.71
C ILE A 8 13.36 10.78 -21.58
N ILE A 9 14.58 11.34 -21.73
CA ILE A 9 15.62 11.27 -20.69
C ILE A 9 15.17 12.02 -19.42
N ALA A 10 14.49 13.18 -19.57
CA ALA A 10 13.95 13.93 -18.45
C ALA A 10 12.80 13.20 -17.73
N LEU A 11 11.94 12.46 -18.46
CA LEU A 11 10.85 11.66 -17.87
C LEU A 11 11.38 10.45 -17.08
N VAL A 12 12.47 9.84 -17.53
CA VAL A 12 13.11 8.70 -16.83
C VAL A 12 13.80 9.18 -15.55
N PHE A 13 14.32 10.41 -15.53
CA PHE A 13 14.94 11.00 -14.33
C PHE A 13 13.94 11.36 -13.22
N THR A 14 12.70 11.76 -13.55
CA THR A 14 11.69 12.10 -12.54
C THR A 14 10.95 10.89 -11.98
N LEU A 15 10.92 9.77 -12.70
CA LEU A 15 10.41 8.49 -12.19
C LEU A 15 11.41 7.78 -11.26
N GLY A 16 12.70 8.16 -11.29
CA GLY A 16 13.75 7.56 -10.46
C GLY A 16 13.75 7.98 -8.98
N PHE A 17 12.98 9.00 -8.58
CA PHE A 17 13.10 9.60 -7.25
C PHE A 17 12.05 9.14 -6.22
N VAL A 18 11.15 8.22 -6.57
CA VAL A 18 10.15 7.71 -5.61
C VAL A 18 10.61 6.48 -4.82
N ALA A 19 11.85 6.02 -5.03
CA ALA A 19 12.52 5.10 -4.12
C ALA A 19 12.95 5.83 -2.83
N THR A 20 12.00 6.50 -2.17
CA THR A 20 12.09 6.71 -0.73
C THR A 20 11.91 5.34 -0.08
N GLY A 21 13.00 4.57 -0.10
CA GLY A 21 13.21 3.40 0.73
C GLY A 21 13.15 3.86 2.18
N SER A 22 11.94 4.12 2.66
CA SER A 22 11.67 4.08 4.08
C SER A 22 12.15 2.69 4.49
N ALA A 23 13.18 2.61 5.33
CA ALA A 23 13.46 1.40 6.09
C ALA A 23 12.24 1.17 6.98
N GLN A 24 11.20 0.56 6.39
CA GLN A 24 10.03 0.13 7.11
C GLN A 24 10.53 -0.96 8.03
N SER A 25 10.18 -0.89 9.31
CA SER A 25 10.67 -1.89 10.26
C SER A 25 10.34 -3.28 9.73
N ASP A 26 11.30 -4.20 9.81
CA ASP A 26 11.15 -5.57 9.29
C ASP A 26 9.88 -6.24 9.83
N LYS A 27 9.50 -5.87 11.06
CA LYS A 27 8.26 -6.30 11.72
C LYS A 27 6.98 -5.81 11.02
N LEU A 28 6.97 -4.61 10.45
CA LEU A 28 5.85 -4.11 9.66
C LEU A 28 5.77 -4.86 8.33
N MET A 29 6.91 -4.98 7.63
CA MET A 29 6.97 -5.67 6.35
C MET A 29 6.53 -7.12 6.48
N LYS A 30 7.05 -7.84 7.48
CA LYS A 30 6.66 -9.23 7.77
C LYS A 30 5.15 -9.37 7.98
N LYS A 31 4.54 -8.50 8.79
CA LYS A 31 3.08 -8.52 9.03
C LYS A 31 2.26 -8.27 7.77
N VAL A 32 2.71 -7.37 6.90
CA VAL A 32 2.02 -7.09 5.65
C VAL A 32 2.17 -8.25 4.68
N THR A 33 3.37 -8.82 4.55
CA THR A 33 3.64 -10.00 3.73
C THR A 33 2.79 -11.20 4.17
N GLU A 34 2.79 -11.55 5.47
CA GLU A 34 1.96 -12.63 6.01
C GLU A 34 0.46 -12.42 5.70
N LYS A 35 0.00 -11.17 5.73
CA LYS A 35 -1.40 -10.83 5.42
C LYS A 35 -1.70 -10.96 3.93
N VAL A 36 -0.81 -10.52 3.05
CA VAL A 36 -0.95 -10.67 1.59
C VAL A 36 -0.94 -12.15 1.20
N GLU A 37 -0.10 -12.94 1.84
CA GLU A 37 -0.01 -14.38 1.62
C GLU A 37 -1.27 -15.10 2.10
N LYS A 38 -1.81 -14.72 3.26
CA LYS A 38 -3.11 -15.22 3.72
C LYS A 38 -4.25 -14.85 2.77
N LEU A 39 -4.26 -13.64 2.23
CA LEU A 39 -5.25 -13.23 1.21
C LEU A 39 -5.11 -14.06 -0.06
N ASN A 40 -3.89 -14.28 -0.53
CA ASN A 40 -3.62 -15.13 -1.68
C ASN A 40 -4.13 -16.55 -1.45
N GLN A 41 -3.86 -17.13 -0.27
CA GLN A 41 -4.33 -18.45 0.09
C GLN A 41 -5.86 -18.52 0.06
N GLN A 42 -6.55 -17.56 0.67
CA GLN A 42 -8.01 -17.50 0.67
C GLN A 42 -8.62 -17.38 -0.75
N ILE A 43 -7.95 -16.67 -1.65
CA ILE A 43 -8.40 -16.55 -3.04
C ILE A 43 -8.23 -17.88 -3.76
N VAL A 44 -7.07 -18.52 -3.65
CA VAL A 44 -6.78 -19.81 -4.30
C VAL A 44 -7.65 -20.94 -3.73
N ASP A 45 -7.84 -20.98 -2.41
CA ASP A 45 -8.73 -21.95 -1.74
C ASP A 45 -10.19 -21.78 -2.19
N GLY A 46 -10.58 -20.58 -2.61
CA GLY A 46 -11.88 -20.25 -3.18
C GLY A 46 -11.96 -20.37 -4.71
N GLU A 47 -11.04 -21.12 -5.33
CA GLU A 47 -10.92 -21.32 -6.79
C GLU A 47 -10.59 -20.05 -7.60
N GLY A 48 -10.18 -18.98 -6.93
CA GLY A 48 -9.71 -17.76 -7.57
C GLY A 48 -8.25 -17.84 -8.04
N GLU A 49 -7.89 -16.95 -8.96
CA GLU A 49 -6.50 -16.86 -9.44
C GLU A 49 -5.55 -16.30 -8.39
N ALA A 50 -4.34 -16.86 -8.34
CA ALA A 50 -3.30 -16.37 -7.45
C ALA A 50 -2.95 -14.91 -7.73
N ILE A 51 -2.70 -14.15 -6.66
CA ILE A 51 -2.33 -12.74 -6.71
C ILE A 51 -0.97 -12.60 -7.41
N SER A 52 -0.95 -11.86 -8.52
CA SER A 52 0.25 -11.58 -9.30
C SER A 52 1.27 -10.74 -8.54
N ALA A 53 2.54 -10.74 -8.97
CA ALA A 53 3.59 -9.95 -8.34
C ALA A 53 3.27 -8.44 -8.30
N GLU A 54 2.66 -7.92 -9.37
CA GLU A 54 2.23 -6.52 -9.46
C GLU A 54 1.09 -6.22 -8.47
N GLN A 55 0.11 -7.12 -8.38
CA GLN A 55 -0.99 -7.00 -7.42
C GLN A 55 -0.49 -7.09 -5.97
N ARG A 56 0.44 -8.01 -5.68
CA ARG A 56 1.10 -8.11 -4.36
C ARG A 56 1.79 -6.80 -3.98
N GLY A 57 2.49 -6.17 -4.92
CA GLY A 57 3.10 -4.85 -4.72
C GLY A 57 2.06 -3.78 -4.35
N LYS A 58 0.96 -3.69 -5.11
CA LYS A 58 -0.13 -2.73 -4.85
C LYS A 58 -0.81 -2.96 -3.50
N ILE A 59 -1.11 -4.21 -3.15
CA ILE A 59 -1.75 -4.56 -1.86
C ILE A 59 -0.80 -4.25 -0.70
N THR A 60 0.49 -4.54 -0.86
CA THR A 60 1.52 -4.25 0.16
C THR A 60 1.59 -2.76 0.46
N VAL A 61 1.71 -1.92 -0.57
CA VAL A 61 1.73 -0.44 -0.43
C VAL A 61 0.45 0.05 0.26
N PHE A 62 -0.71 -0.43 -0.19
CA PHE A 62 -1.99 -0.06 0.40
C PHE A 62 -2.07 -0.41 1.89
N GLU A 63 -1.67 -1.62 2.27
CA GLU A 63 -1.73 -2.06 3.66
C GLU A 63 -0.76 -1.28 4.57
N ILE A 64 0.42 -0.93 4.05
CA ILE A 64 1.38 -0.07 4.76
C ILE A 64 0.77 1.31 5.02
N GLU A 65 0.18 1.93 4.00
CA GLU A 65 -0.47 3.23 4.13
C GLU A 65 -1.62 3.18 5.13
N ARG A 66 -2.42 2.11 5.08
CA ARG A 66 -3.51 1.87 6.03
C ARG A 66 -3.00 1.80 7.47
N ILE A 67 -1.95 1.04 7.72
CA ILE A 67 -1.33 0.93 9.05
C ILE A 67 -0.75 2.27 9.51
N LYS A 68 -0.10 3.03 8.61
CA LYS A 68 0.41 4.37 8.91
C LYS A 68 -0.72 5.33 9.30
N LYS A 69 -1.83 5.34 8.56
CA LYS A 69 -3.01 6.16 8.88
C LYS A 69 -3.60 5.79 10.23
N ILE A 70 -3.80 4.50 10.51
CA ILE A 70 -4.29 4.03 11.81
C ILE A 70 -3.33 4.44 12.95
N ARG A 71 -2.01 4.31 12.76
CA ARG A 71 -1.03 4.73 13.77
C ARG A 71 -1.05 6.23 14.02
N LYS A 72 -1.28 7.06 12.99
CA LYS A 72 -1.45 8.50 13.15
C LYS A 72 -2.67 8.81 14.02
N VAL A 73 -3.81 8.18 13.73
CA VAL A 73 -5.04 8.34 14.53
C VAL A 73 -4.83 7.83 15.97
N LYS A 74 -4.13 6.71 16.19
CA LYS A 74 -3.83 6.26 17.56
C LYS A 74 -2.92 7.22 18.33
N LYS A 75 -1.98 7.88 17.64
CA LYS A 75 -1.07 8.84 18.27
C LYS A 75 -1.75 10.15 18.64
N SER A 76 -2.89 10.50 18.03
CA SER A 76 -3.67 11.68 18.41
C SER A 76 -4.52 11.49 19.67
N GLY A 77 -4.38 10.35 20.38
CA GLY A 77 -5.03 10.13 21.68
C GLY A 77 -6.54 9.92 21.61
N VAL A 78 -7.06 9.58 20.44
CA VAL A 78 -8.50 9.47 20.17
C VAL A 78 -9.06 8.17 20.78
N GLU A 79 -10.27 8.23 21.35
CA GLU A 79 -10.94 7.09 21.97
C GLU A 79 -11.23 5.95 20.97
N ASP A 80 -11.41 4.73 21.48
CA ASP A 80 -11.52 3.51 20.66
C ASP A 80 -12.74 3.51 19.71
N ASP A 81 -13.78 4.29 20.02
CA ASP A 81 -14.96 4.47 19.15
C ASP A 81 -14.69 5.38 17.95
N ASP A 82 -13.92 6.46 18.12
CA ASP A 82 -13.48 7.32 17.01
C ASP A 82 -12.47 6.61 16.10
N LEU A 83 -11.67 5.70 16.68
CA LEU A 83 -10.81 4.79 15.90
C LEU A 83 -11.62 3.86 14.99
N LYS A 84 -12.85 3.50 15.37
CA LYS A 84 -13.76 2.69 14.57
C LYS A 84 -14.29 3.49 13.38
N GLU A 85 -14.64 4.76 13.58
CA GLU A 85 -15.08 5.66 12.51
C GLU A 85 -13.94 5.96 11.52
N ALA A 86 -12.76 6.30 12.02
CA ALA A 86 -11.58 6.50 11.18
C ALA A 86 -11.24 5.24 10.35
N ARG A 87 -11.40 4.04 10.91
CA ARG A 87 -11.26 2.78 10.15
C ARG A 87 -12.30 2.64 9.06
N LYS A 88 -13.56 3.02 9.32
CA LYS A 88 -14.63 3.02 8.30
C LYS A 88 -14.31 4.01 7.19
N GLU A 89 -13.85 5.22 7.50
CA GLU A 89 -13.45 6.22 6.50
C GLU A 89 -12.27 5.75 5.64
N ILE A 90 -11.21 5.22 6.27
CA ILE A 90 -10.05 4.67 5.56
C ILE A 90 -10.46 3.54 4.61
N ASN A 91 -11.47 2.75 4.97
CA ASN A 91 -12.02 1.69 4.13
C ASN A 91 -13.03 2.20 3.08
N LYS A 92 -13.75 3.31 3.34
CA LYS A 92 -14.74 3.93 2.44
C LYS A 92 -14.12 4.60 1.21
N VAL A 93 -12.84 4.99 1.26
CA VAL A 93 -12.11 5.64 0.15
C VAL A 93 -12.06 4.79 -1.14
N LYS A 94 -12.61 3.57 -1.18
CA LYS A 94 -12.62 2.69 -2.36
C LYS A 94 -13.97 2.14 -2.81
N THR A 95 -15.09 2.81 -2.51
CA THR A 95 -16.40 2.48 -3.12
C THR A 95 -16.92 3.50 -4.14
N ASN A 96 -16.12 4.53 -4.46
CA ASN A 96 -16.40 5.46 -5.57
C ASN A 96 -15.31 5.31 -6.63
N ASN A 97 -15.40 4.29 -7.47
CA ASN A 97 -14.78 4.24 -8.79
C ASN A 97 -15.50 3.22 -9.66
#